data_AF-A0A519SQ38-F1
#
_entry.id   AF-A0A519SQ38-F1
#
_cell.length_a   1.000
_cell.length_b   1.000
_cell.length_c   1.000
_cell.angle_alpha   90.00
_cell.angle_beta   90.00
_cell.angle_gamma   90.00
#
_symmetry.space_group_name_H-M   'P 1'
#
loop_
_entity.id
_entity.type
_entity.pdbx_description
1 polymer ?
#
loop_
_entity_poly.entity_id
_entity_poly.type
_entity_poly.pdbx_seq_one_letter_code
_entity_poly.pdbx_strand_id
1 'polypeptide(L)' 'MKRIGVFTSGGDAPGMNACLRAVVRAGVYHGIEVYGIMRGYSGMIKGEFVRMDSASVS' A
#
# COMPACT_ATOMS: atom_id res chain seq x y z
N MET A 1 -5.40 11.12 -11.55
CA MET A 1 -4.34 10.51 -10.72
C MET A 1 -3.88 9.24 -11.43
N LYS A 2 -2.58 9.00 -11.66
CA LYS A 2 -2.10 7.77 -12.34
C LYS A 2 -1.57 6.70 -11.38
N ARG A 3 -1.07 7.09 -10.21
CA ARG A 3 -0.45 6.20 -9.21
C ARG A 3 -0.71 6.70 -7.79
N ILE A 4 -0.77 5.79 -6.83
CA ILE A 4 -0.85 6.09 -5.39
C ILE A 4 0.14 5.23 -4.59
N GLY A 5 0.62 5.76 -3.47
CA GLY A 5 1.42 5.05 -2.49
C GLY A 5 0.63 4.82 -1.20
N VAL A 6 0.81 3.67 -0.55
CA VAL A 6 0.15 3.34 0.72
C VAL A 6 1.14 2.70 1.70
N PHE A 7 1.05 3.06 2.97
CA PHE A 7 1.90 2.52 4.04
C PHE A 7 1.23 2.65 5.40
N THR A 8 1.73 1.88 6.37
CA THR A 8 1.36 2.01 7.78
C THR A 8 2.50 2.67 8.55
N SER A 9 2.14 3.45 9.57
CA SER A 9 3.08 4.12 10.46
C SER A 9 2.52 4.10 11.89
N GLY A 10 3.42 4.05 12.88
CA GLY A 10 3.06 3.81 14.28
C GLY A 10 3.08 2.33 14.64
N GLY A 11 2.45 1.98 15.76
CA GLY A 11 2.30 0.58 16.18
C GLY A 11 1.24 -0.15 15.38
N ASP A 12 1.49 -1.42 15.06
CA ASP A 12 0.53 -2.23 14.31
C ASP A 12 -0.74 -2.47 15.14
N ALA A 13 -1.89 -2.40 14.46
CA ALA A 13 -3.19 -2.64 15.06
C ALA A 13 -4.03 -3.62 14.20
N PRO A 14 -4.97 -4.36 14.84
CA PRO A 14 -5.92 -5.19 14.10
C PRO A 14 -6.68 -4.37 13.05
N GLY A 15 -6.78 -4.90 11.83
CA GLY A 15 -7.50 -4.27 10.71
C GLY A 15 -6.63 -3.44 9.76
N MET A 16 -5.37 -3.14 10.09
CA MET A 16 -4.49 -2.40 9.17
C MET A 16 -4.28 -3.11 7.83
N ASN A 17 -4.07 -4.43 7.84
CA ASN A 17 -3.96 -5.24 6.62
C ASN A 17 -5.26 -5.25 5.80
N ALA A 18 -6.42 -5.25 6.47
CA ALA A 18 -7.71 -5.18 5.80
C ALA A 18 -7.92 -3.82 5.10
N CYS A 19 -7.48 -2.73 5.74
CA CYS A 19 -7.48 -1.39 5.15
C CYS A 19 -6.55 -1.31 3.93
N LEU A 20 -5.30 -1.79 4.06
CA LEU A 20 -4.35 -1.88 2.94
C LEU A 20 -4.96 -2.66 1.76
N ARG A 21 -5.57 -3.81 2.05
CA ARG A 21 -6.26 -4.63 1.04
C ARG A 21 -7.38 -3.86 0.34
N ALA A 22 -8.21 -3.13 1.08
CA ALA A 22 -9.29 -2.33 0.51
C ALA A 22 -8.75 -1.24 -0.44
N VAL A 23 -7.70 -0.53 -0.02
CA VAL A 23 -7.04 0.51 -0.85
C VAL A 23 -6.44 -0.10 -2.13
N VAL A 24 -5.69 -1.20 -2.00
CA VAL A 24 -5.06 -1.87 -3.16
C VAL A 24 -6.13 -2.35 -4.15
N ARG A 25 -7.17 -3.05 -3.67
CA ARG A 25 -8.23 -3.57 -4.56
C ARG A 25 -9.03 -2.46 -5.23
N ALA A 26 -9.37 -1.39 -4.50
CA ALA A 26 -10.07 -0.24 -5.09
C ALA A 26 -9.19 0.46 -6.14
N GLY A 27 -7.91 0.67 -5.85
CA GLY A 27 -6.96 1.26 -6.80
C GLY A 27 -6.86 0.44 -8.08
N VAL A 28 -6.64 -0.87 -7.96
CA VAL A 28 -6.58 -1.80 -9.11
C VAL A 28 -7.89 -1.77 -9.91
N TYR A 29 -9.06 -1.80 -9.26
CA TYR A 29 -10.36 -1.74 -9.92
C TYR A 29 -10.55 -0.46 -10.75
N HIS A 30 -10.04 0.67 -10.26
CA HIS A 30 -10.10 1.96 -10.96
C HIS A 30 -8.94 2.21 -11.93
N GLY A 31 -8.09 1.21 -12.21
CA GLY A 31 -6.94 1.36 -13.11
C GLY A 31 -5.84 2.27 -12.57
N ILE A 32 -5.76 2.43 -11.24
CA ILE A 32 -4.73 3.20 -10.55
C ILE A 32 -3.60 2.24 -10.15
N GLU A 33 -2.36 2.56 -10.49
CA GLU A 33 -1.21 1.78 -10.02
C GLU A 33 -0.97 2.04 -8.53
N VAL A 34 -0.87 0.98 -7.73
CA VAL A 34 -0.68 1.07 -6.28
C VAL A 34 0.72 0.60 -5.90
N TYR A 35 1.39 1.36 -5.04
CA TYR A 35 2.69 1.02 -4.47
C TYR A 35 2.60 0.94 -2.95
N GLY A 36 3.06 -0.15 -2.36
CA GLY A 36 3.29 -0.28 -0.94
C GLY A 36 4.63 0.35 -0.58
N ILE A 37 4.67 1.13 0.50
CA ILE A 37 5.91 1.68 1.04
C ILE A 37 6.27 0.90 2.31
N MET A 38 7.43 0.25 2.28
CA MET A 38 7.86 -0.58 3.40
C MET A 38 8.33 0.29 4.57
N ARG A 39 8.21 -0.21 5.81
CA ARG A 39 8.77 0.43 7.03
C ARG A 39 8.37 1.90 7.21
N GLY A 40 7.14 2.24 6.80
CA GLY A 40 6.56 3.57 6.88
C GLY A 40 7.46 4.68 6.33
N TYR A 41 7.61 5.76 7.08
CA TYR A 41 8.42 6.90 6.66
C TYR A 41 9.89 6.55 6.38
N SER A 42 10.47 5.59 7.11
CA SER A 42 11.86 5.22 6.88
C SER A 42 12.07 4.60 5.50
N GLY A 43 11.18 3.71 5.06
CA GLY A 43 11.31 3.14 3.72
C GLY A 43 10.88 4.13 2.63
N MET A 44 9.99 5.07 2.93
CA MET A 44 9.69 6.18 2.01
C MET A 44 10.94 6.99 1.66
N ILE A 45 11.71 7.39 2.69
CA ILE A 45 12.96 8.16 2.51
C ILE A 45 14.01 7.33 1.75
N LYS A 46 14.07 6.01 2.00
CA LYS A 46 15.02 5.09 1.37
C LYS A 46 14.60 4.62 -0.03
N GLY A 47 13.38 4.94 -0.47
CA GLY A 47 12.87 4.49 -1.75
C GLY A 47 12.41 3.02 -1.79
N GLU A 48 12.04 2.44 -0.65
CA GLU A 48 11.58 1.05 -0.52
C GLU A 48 10.11 0.90 -0.97
N PHE A 49 9.88 1.06 -2.27
CA PHE A 49 8.56 0.94 -2.92
C PHE A 49 8.38 -0.43 -3.57
N VAL A 50 7.24 -1.08 -3.31
CA VAL A 50 6.86 -2.37 -3.92
C VAL A 50 5.55 -2.19 -4.68
N ARG A 51 5.51 -2.65 -5.94
CA ARG A 51 4.27 -2.63 -6.72
C ARG A 51 3.26 -3.61 -6.11
N MET A 52 2.04 -3.14 -5.89
CA MET A 52 0.95 -3.93 -5.30
C MET A 52 -0.11 -4.25 -6.35
N ASP A 53 -0.60 -5.48 -6.33
CA ASP A 53 -1.73 -5.95 -7.12
C ASP A 53 -2.73 -6.74 -6.25
N SER A 54 -3.80 -7.26 -6.87
CA SER A 54 -4.82 -8.04 -6.16
C SER A 54 -4.28 -9.30 -5.48
N ALA A 55 -3.18 -9.87 -5.98
CA ALA A 55 -2.52 -11.04 -5.40
C ALA A 55 -1.67 -10.66 -4.19
N SER A 56 -1.10 -9.45 -4.19
CA SER A 56 -0.28 -8.89 -3.11
C SER A 56 -1.03 -8.70 -1.78
N VAL A 57 -2.37 -8.75 -1.81
CA VAL A 57 -3.27 -8.57 -0.65
C VAL A 57 -4.32 -9.68 -0.57
N SER A 58 -3.89 -10.91 -0.84
CA SER A 58 -4.73 -12.12 -0.81
C SER A 58 -5.25 -12.45 0.59
#